data_AF-A0A1Q6E1K4-F1
#
_entry.id   AF-A0A1Q6E1K4-F1
#
_cell.length_a   1.000
_cell.length_b   1.000
_cell.length_c   1.000
_cell.angle_alpha   90.00
_cell.angle_beta   90.00
_cell.angle_gamma   90.00
#
_symmetry.space_group_name_H-M   'P 1'
#
loop_
_entity.id
_entity.type
_entity.pdbx_description
1 polymer ?
#
loop_
_entity_poly.entity_id
_entity_poly.type
_entity_poly.pdbx_seq_one_letter_code
_entity_poly.pdbx_strand_id
1 'polypeptide(L)'
;MRILAIKNRQNELKAMEKLLARGAFPKGLVPLVEIMKADLEYDKMRDQATGEYVTEPKEIKGGKVINRKVDDPASERDVTLARISNLFAGHMVFVDYLRCDLGQYKKVKHEAIGLVVELTLNKDKYVARLIEIADYDNLMPVIAIKSGMEKLTPAEVVELVSLFHERCPERPLAIRIDELDGYEGVLQQCLNKNDFLIYDINEQPFVSRACEYSELRDLGLSCRTVLLCSPREREVNNGEFVHKEYAEIIDNDAMYGFSDEGFDIYADYGGLREKLPTGGHSKTGRALALLYDGRYSMFKSYVCQDQNLGQNGYSQIVDDILADEDDLNPNHDCMVYEAIHAKLDRGAGMTYQDWIQYTLIRYVQQLGPSVEISK
;
A
#
# COMPACT_ATOMS: atom_id res chain seq x y z
N MET A 1 -12.05 -10.83 -8.49
CA MET A 1 -11.58 -10.05 -7.31
C MET A 1 -10.13 -9.68 -7.60
N ARG A 2 -9.68 -8.50 -7.20
CA ARG A 2 -8.29 -8.06 -7.28
C ARG A 2 -7.89 -7.46 -5.95
N ILE A 3 -6.62 -7.56 -5.57
CA ILE A 3 -6.11 -6.93 -4.35
C ILE A 3 -5.18 -5.78 -4.71
N LEU A 4 -5.30 -4.66 -4.01
CA LEU A 4 -4.33 -3.55 -4.09
C LEU A 4 -3.61 -3.45 -2.76
N ALA A 5 -2.31 -3.76 -2.76
CA ALA A 5 -1.45 -3.55 -1.61
C ALA A 5 -1.06 -2.07 -1.51
N ILE A 6 -1.35 -1.48 -0.35
CA ILE A 6 -0.94 -0.13 0.01
C ILE A 6 -0.36 -0.13 1.40
N LYS A 7 0.53 0.80 1.68
CA LYS A 7 1.01 1.05 3.03
C LYS A 7 0.15 2.13 3.68
N ASN A 8 0.06 2.14 5.00
CA ASN A 8 -0.68 3.16 5.76
C ASN A 8 0.01 4.55 5.78
N ARG A 9 0.58 4.96 4.65
CA ARG A 9 1.15 6.29 4.44
C ARG A 9 0.04 7.28 4.15
N GLN A 10 0.28 8.52 4.58
CA GLN A 10 -0.66 9.61 4.39
C GLN A 10 -1.11 9.79 2.93
N ASN A 11 -0.20 9.70 1.96
CA ASN A 11 -0.55 9.92 0.54
C ASN A 11 -1.33 8.74 -0.06
N GLU A 12 -1.01 7.51 0.34
CA GLU A 12 -1.70 6.31 -0.15
C GLU A 12 -3.13 6.25 0.41
N LEU A 13 -3.30 6.49 1.72
CA LEU A 13 -4.62 6.55 2.34
C LEU A 13 -5.47 7.71 1.80
N LYS A 14 -4.88 8.89 1.55
CA LYS A 14 -5.58 10.02 0.90
C LYS A 14 -6.04 9.72 -0.52
N ALA A 15 -5.28 8.91 -1.28
CA ALA A 15 -5.71 8.46 -2.60
C ALA A 15 -6.99 7.63 -2.49
N MET A 16 -7.02 6.69 -1.53
CA MET A 16 -8.19 5.84 -1.28
C MET A 16 -9.39 6.65 -0.79
N GLU A 17 -9.19 7.60 0.13
CA GLU A 17 -10.23 8.52 0.61
C GLU A 17 -10.90 9.26 -0.55
N LYS A 18 -10.11 9.80 -1.49
CA LYS A 18 -10.62 10.49 -2.68
C LYS A 18 -11.42 9.56 -3.60
N LEU A 19 -10.91 8.35 -3.85
CA LEU A 19 -11.58 7.36 -4.70
C LEU A 19 -12.92 6.94 -4.11
N LEU A 20 -12.95 6.65 -2.80
CA LEU A 20 -14.17 6.25 -2.08
C LEU A 20 -15.18 7.39 -2.01
N ALA A 21 -14.75 8.62 -1.67
CA ALA A 21 -15.62 9.79 -1.61
C ALA A 21 -16.30 10.11 -2.95
N ARG A 22 -15.70 9.72 -4.07
CA ARG A 22 -16.27 9.89 -5.41
C ARG A 22 -16.96 8.65 -5.97
N GLY A 23 -17.03 7.55 -5.22
CA GLY A 23 -17.56 6.29 -5.70
C GLY A 23 -16.75 5.67 -6.85
N ALA A 24 -15.49 6.08 -7.01
CA ALA A 24 -14.56 5.62 -8.04
C ALA A 24 -13.72 4.41 -7.60
N PHE A 25 -13.90 3.94 -6.36
CA PHE A 25 -13.26 2.72 -5.87
C PHE A 25 -13.99 1.48 -6.43
N PRO A 26 -13.33 0.61 -7.22
CA PRO A 26 -14.00 -0.51 -7.88
C PRO A 26 -14.57 -1.54 -6.90
N LYS A 27 -15.79 -2.03 -7.15
CA LYS A 27 -16.46 -3.05 -6.30
C LYS A 27 -15.69 -4.36 -6.15
N GLY A 28 -14.90 -4.73 -7.17
CA GLY A 28 -14.12 -5.96 -7.19
C GLY A 28 -12.70 -5.84 -6.62
N LEU A 29 -12.30 -4.63 -6.19
CA LEU A 29 -10.99 -4.34 -5.63
C LEU A 29 -11.05 -4.42 -4.10
N VAL A 30 -10.10 -5.16 -3.52
CA VAL A 30 -9.96 -5.35 -2.07
C VAL A 30 -8.64 -4.73 -1.64
N PRO A 31 -8.62 -3.75 -0.74
CA PRO A 31 -7.37 -3.20 -0.22
C PRO A 31 -6.67 -4.22 0.70
N LEU A 32 -5.34 -4.33 0.55
CA LEU A 32 -4.44 -4.89 1.54
C LEU A 32 -3.64 -3.73 2.12
N VAL A 33 -3.89 -3.40 3.39
CA VAL A 33 -3.23 -2.29 4.08
C VAL A 33 -2.10 -2.82 4.94
N GLU A 34 -0.88 -2.49 4.53
CA GLU A 34 0.33 -2.72 5.31
C GLU A 34 0.53 -1.61 6.34
N ILE A 35 0.38 -1.94 7.62
CA ILE A 35 0.59 -1.02 8.74
C ILE A 35 2.09 -0.94 9.03
N MET A 36 2.70 0.22 8.74
CA MET A 36 4.11 0.49 9.06
C MET A 36 4.32 1.32 10.32
N LYS A 37 3.28 2.06 10.74
CA LYS A 37 3.33 2.96 11.88
C LYS A 37 1.96 3.02 12.56
N ALA A 38 1.96 3.26 13.86
CA ALA A 38 0.74 3.56 14.58
C ALA A 38 0.29 5.01 14.29
N ASP A 39 -1.00 5.19 14.14
CA ASP A 39 -1.67 6.47 14.16
C ASP A 39 -2.13 6.74 15.59
N LEU A 40 -1.30 7.48 16.34
CA LEU A 40 -1.59 7.85 17.72
C LEU A 40 -2.44 9.12 17.78
N GLU A 41 -3.45 9.10 18.63
CA GLU A 41 -4.26 10.27 18.99
C GLU A 41 -4.11 10.60 20.48
N TYR A 42 -4.27 11.90 20.77
CA TYR A 42 -4.18 12.47 22.10
C TYR A 42 -5.29 13.48 22.27
N ASP A 43 -5.94 13.46 23.43
CA ASP A 43 -6.80 14.54 23.89
C ASP A 43 -5.96 15.80 24.16
N LYS A 44 -6.63 16.94 24.32
CA LYS A 44 -5.94 18.20 24.63
C LYS A 44 -5.96 18.45 26.12
N MET A 45 -4.80 18.76 26.68
CA MET A 45 -4.63 19.01 28.11
C MET A 45 -5.49 20.20 28.55
N ARG A 46 -6.18 20.02 29.69
CA ARG A 46 -6.96 21.07 30.35
C ARG A 46 -6.35 21.42 31.69
N ASP A 47 -6.31 22.70 31.99
CA ASP A 47 -5.90 23.20 33.29
C ASP A 47 -6.93 22.79 34.35
N GLN A 48 -6.49 22.18 35.44
CA GLN A 48 -7.39 21.61 36.45
C GLN A 48 -8.13 22.66 37.28
N ALA A 49 -7.59 23.88 37.39
CA ALA A 49 -8.19 24.95 38.20
C ALA A 49 -9.24 25.75 37.39
N THR A 50 -9.02 25.90 36.08
CA THR A 50 -9.83 26.76 35.21
C THR A 50 -10.68 25.98 34.22
N GLY A 51 -10.33 24.73 33.91
CA GLY A 51 -10.96 23.90 32.88
C GLY A 51 -10.64 24.32 31.44
N GLU A 52 -9.83 25.36 31.25
CA GLU A 52 -9.41 25.87 29.94
C GLU A 52 -8.32 24.99 29.33
N TYR A 53 -8.15 25.06 28.00
CA TYR A 53 -7.08 24.32 27.33
C TYR A 53 -5.71 24.93 27.64
N VAL A 54 -4.76 24.08 28.01
CA VAL A 54 -3.35 24.49 28.09
C VAL A 54 -2.84 24.75 26.68
N THR A 55 -2.25 25.92 26.46
CA THR A 55 -1.68 26.30 25.17
C THR A 55 -0.21 26.68 25.29
N GLU A 56 0.58 26.31 24.29
CA GLU A 56 1.98 26.68 24.16
C GLU A 56 2.21 27.55 22.90
N PRO A 57 3.10 28.55 22.96
CA PRO A 57 3.48 29.31 21.79
C PRO A 57 4.28 28.43 20.82
N LYS A 58 3.88 28.44 19.54
CA LYS A 58 4.55 27.75 18.44
C LYS A 58 4.83 28.74 17.31
N GLU A 59 6.10 28.85 16.93
CA GLU A 59 6.49 29.59 15.75
C GLU A 59 6.13 28.80 14.48
N ILE A 60 5.47 29.46 13.53
CA ILE A 60 5.12 28.91 12.22
C ILE A 60 5.84 29.65 11.10
N LYS A 61 5.76 29.12 9.88
CA LYS A 61 6.41 29.68 8.68
C LYS A 61 6.17 31.19 8.57
N GLY A 62 7.24 31.95 8.43
CA GLY A 62 7.22 33.42 8.38
C GLY A 62 7.40 34.12 9.73
N GLY A 63 7.81 33.40 10.79
CA GLY A 63 8.11 33.98 12.11
C GLY A 63 6.88 34.33 12.94
N LYS A 64 5.68 33.97 12.46
CA LYS A 64 4.43 34.21 13.19
C LYS A 64 4.33 33.21 14.33
N VAL A 65 3.97 33.68 15.53
CA VAL A 65 3.68 32.81 16.68
C VAL A 65 2.18 32.56 16.78
N ILE A 66 1.80 31.30 16.94
CA ILE A 66 0.42 30.89 17.26
C ILE A 66 0.43 30.12 18.58
N ASN A 67 -0.66 30.20 19.36
CA ASN A 67 -0.82 29.37 20.55
C ASN A 67 -1.50 28.05 20.15
N ARG A 68 -0.79 26.93 20.31
CA ARG A 68 -1.29 25.58 20.02
C ARG A 68 -1.74 24.92 21.32
N LYS A 69 -2.87 24.22 21.29
CA LYS A 69 -3.30 23.35 22.40
C LYS A 69 -2.29 22.21 22.60
N VAL A 70 -1.90 21.99 23.85
CA VAL A 70 -0.96 20.94 24.25
C VAL A 70 -1.70 19.59 24.27
N ASP A 71 -1.03 18.56 23.75
CA ASP A 71 -1.53 17.17 23.77
C ASP A 71 -1.37 16.60 25.19
N ASP A 72 -2.35 15.84 25.68
CA ASP A 72 -2.26 15.12 26.95
C ASP A 72 -1.65 13.72 26.72
N PRO A 73 -0.39 13.46 27.11
CA PRO A 73 0.26 12.18 26.86
C PRO A 73 -0.43 11.01 27.59
N ALA A 74 -1.14 11.25 28.69
CA ALA A 74 -1.85 10.20 29.42
C ALA A 74 -3.07 9.65 28.66
N SER A 75 -3.53 10.39 27.65
CA SER A 75 -4.67 10.02 26.79
C SER A 75 -4.25 9.36 25.47
N GLU A 76 -2.97 9.03 25.32
CA GLU A 76 -2.45 8.37 24.12
C GLU A 76 -3.25 7.11 23.82
N ARG A 77 -3.75 7.03 22.58
CA ARG A 77 -4.45 5.87 22.07
C ARG A 77 -4.08 5.61 20.62
N ASP A 78 -3.93 4.35 20.28
CA ASP A 78 -3.75 3.92 18.90
C ASP A 78 -5.10 3.80 18.21
N VAL A 79 -5.30 4.59 17.16
CA VAL A 79 -6.54 4.61 16.36
C VAL A 79 -6.34 4.02 14.96
N THR A 80 -5.22 3.34 14.70
CA THR A 80 -4.84 2.85 13.36
C THR A 80 -5.91 1.97 12.74
N LEU A 81 -6.34 0.92 13.46
CA LEU A 81 -7.35 -0.02 12.95
C LEU A 81 -8.71 0.67 12.79
N ALA A 82 -9.11 1.51 13.73
CA ALA A 82 -10.35 2.29 13.63
C ALA A 82 -10.36 3.22 12.42
N ARG A 83 -9.24 3.89 12.10
CA ARG A 83 -9.12 4.72 10.90
C ARG A 83 -9.21 3.91 9.61
N ILE A 84 -8.54 2.76 9.54
CA ILE A 84 -8.60 1.87 8.37
C ILE A 84 -10.03 1.33 8.18
N SER A 85 -10.64 0.81 9.26
CA SER A 85 -12.01 0.30 9.25
C SER A 85 -13.01 1.36 8.77
N ASN A 86 -12.93 2.58 9.31
CA ASN A 86 -13.80 3.69 8.93
C ASN A 86 -13.58 4.17 7.50
N LEU A 87 -12.32 4.24 7.04
CA LEU A 87 -12.00 4.64 5.66
C LEU A 87 -12.69 3.69 4.67
N PHE A 88 -12.60 2.39 4.91
CA PHE A 88 -13.15 1.34 4.04
C PHE A 88 -14.47 0.76 4.56
N ALA A 89 -15.32 1.59 5.17
CA ALA A 89 -16.60 1.14 5.68
C ALA A 89 -17.44 0.45 4.58
N GLY A 90 -17.92 -0.76 4.86
CA GLY A 90 -18.65 -1.59 3.89
C GLY A 90 -17.79 -2.37 2.89
N HIS A 91 -16.46 -2.27 2.98
CA HIS A 91 -15.51 -3.04 2.17
C HIS A 91 -14.69 -3.99 3.04
N MET A 92 -14.41 -5.17 2.49
CA MET A 92 -13.44 -6.10 3.06
C MET A 92 -12.03 -5.51 2.92
N VAL A 93 -11.21 -5.53 3.98
CA VAL A 93 -9.82 -5.05 3.99
C VAL A 93 -8.87 -6.08 4.59
N PHE A 94 -7.85 -6.50 3.85
CA PHE A 94 -6.74 -7.25 4.45
C PHE A 94 -5.84 -6.30 5.22
N VAL A 95 -5.46 -6.67 6.45
CA VAL A 95 -4.60 -5.87 7.31
C VAL A 95 -3.35 -6.68 7.64
N ASP A 96 -2.22 -6.18 7.15
CA ASP A 96 -0.90 -6.77 7.36
C ASP A 96 -0.08 -5.84 8.25
N TYR A 97 0.28 -6.28 9.46
CA TYR A 97 1.29 -5.57 10.23
C TYR A 97 2.66 -5.88 9.63
N LEU A 98 3.17 -4.93 8.85
CA LEU A 98 4.36 -5.13 8.04
C LEU A 98 5.55 -5.58 8.91
N ARG A 99 6.08 -6.75 8.60
CA ARG A 99 7.37 -7.25 9.08
C ARG A 99 8.25 -7.53 7.86
N CYS A 100 9.56 -7.33 8.01
CA CYS A 100 10.50 -7.48 6.89
C CYS A 100 11.92 -7.80 7.34
N ASP A 101 12.75 -8.28 6.43
CA ASP A 101 14.20 -8.37 6.64
C ASP A 101 14.81 -6.97 6.81
N LEU A 102 15.14 -6.61 8.05
CA LEU A 102 15.74 -5.31 8.39
C LEU A 102 17.13 -5.11 7.75
N GLY A 103 17.83 -6.20 7.38
CA GLY A 103 19.12 -6.15 6.69
C GLY A 103 19.04 -5.55 5.30
N GLN A 104 17.87 -5.66 4.64
CA GLN A 104 17.60 -5.05 3.34
C GLN A 104 17.43 -3.52 3.43
N TYR A 105 17.29 -2.98 4.63
CA TYR A 105 16.85 -1.60 4.88
C TYR A 105 17.88 -0.78 5.68
N LYS A 106 19.13 -0.73 5.20
CA LYS A 106 20.28 -0.07 5.87
C LYS A 106 20.16 1.45 6.09
N LYS A 107 19.23 2.15 5.42
CA LYS A 107 19.12 3.64 5.41
C LYS A 107 17.68 4.14 5.66
N VAL A 108 16.95 3.50 6.57
CA VAL A 108 15.54 3.85 6.84
C VAL A 108 15.40 4.75 8.06
N LYS A 109 14.41 5.67 8.02
CA LYS A 109 14.11 6.53 9.16
C LYS A 109 13.43 5.72 10.26
N HIS A 110 14.13 5.46 11.38
CA HIS A 110 13.57 4.74 12.52
C HIS A 110 12.22 5.29 13.00
N GLU A 111 12.05 6.61 13.03
CA GLU A 111 10.78 7.26 13.43
C GLU A 111 9.59 6.91 12.51
N ALA A 112 9.84 6.60 11.24
CA ALA A 112 8.80 6.31 10.25
C ALA A 112 8.47 4.80 10.15
N ILE A 113 9.28 3.94 10.77
CA ILE A 113 9.17 2.48 10.72
C ILE A 113 9.31 1.82 12.10
N GLY A 114 9.19 2.59 13.20
CA GLY A 114 9.46 2.10 14.55
C GLY A 114 8.63 0.86 14.90
N LEU A 115 7.34 0.88 14.51
CA LEU A 115 6.45 -0.27 14.66
C LEU A 115 6.92 -1.48 13.84
N VAL A 116 7.33 -1.30 12.57
CA VAL A 116 7.88 -2.40 11.75
C VAL A 116 9.07 -3.06 12.44
N VAL A 117 10.00 -2.26 12.96
CA VAL A 117 11.19 -2.78 13.68
C VAL A 117 10.77 -3.55 14.93
N GLU A 118 9.88 -2.98 15.73
CA GLU A 118 9.37 -3.61 16.95
C GLU A 118 8.70 -4.96 16.67
N LEU A 119 7.76 -5.00 15.72
CA LEU A 119 7.02 -6.22 15.38
C LEU A 119 7.90 -7.26 14.66
N THR A 120 8.92 -6.82 13.93
CA THR A 120 9.88 -7.74 13.32
C THR A 120 10.70 -8.46 14.40
N LEU A 121 11.16 -7.71 15.42
CA LEU A 121 12.02 -8.21 16.50
C LEU A 121 11.26 -8.80 17.69
N ASN A 122 9.94 -8.65 17.76
CA ASN A 122 9.12 -9.15 18.86
C ASN A 122 7.85 -9.83 18.33
N LYS A 123 7.93 -11.16 18.22
CA LYS A 123 6.86 -12.02 17.73
C LYS A 123 5.60 -11.97 18.59
N ASP A 124 5.73 -11.91 19.91
CA ASP A 124 4.58 -11.86 20.82
C ASP A 124 3.77 -10.57 20.64
N LYS A 125 4.47 -9.44 20.48
CA LYS A 125 3.81 -8.17 20.16
C LYS A 125 3.13 -8.19 18.81
N TYR A 126 3.76 -8.83 17.81
CA TYR A 126 3.13 -9.02 16.50
C TYR A 126 1.82 -9.83 16.60
N VAL A 127 1.84 -10.96 17.32
CA VAL A 127 0.64 -11.78 17.54
C VAL A 127 -0.44 -10.99 18.29
N ALA A 128 -0.07 -10.24 19.34
CA ALA A 128 -1.01 -9.38 20.05
C ALA A 128 -1.69 -8.36 19.12
N ARG A 129 -0.92 -7.72 18.23
CA ARG A 129 -1.44 -6.77 17.24
C ARG A 129 -2.34 -7.42 16.20
N LEU A 130 -2.04 -8.64 15.76
CA LEU A 130 -2.95 -9.39 14.89
C LEU A 130 -4.29 -9.66 15.57
N ILE A 131 -4.27 -10.06 16.84
CA ILE A 131 -5.49 -10.39 17.60
C ILE A 131 -6.43 -9.17 17.73
N GLU A 132 -5.88 -7.95 17.84
CA GLU A 132 -6.67 -6.70 17.88
C GLU A 132 -7.49 -6.45 16.59
N ILE A 133 -7.04 -6.96 15.44
CA ILE A 133 -7.80 -6.88 14.18
C ILE A 133 -9.17 -7.55 14.35
N ALA A 134 -9.26 -8.53 15.26
CA ALA A 134 -10.47 -9.29 15.43
C ALA A 134 -11.69 -8.45 15.84
N ASP A 135 -11.44 -7.28 16.44
CA ASP A 135 -12.48 -6.37 16.95
C ASP A 135 -13.17 -5.53 15.86
N TYR A 136 -12.78 -5.69 14.58
CA TYR A 136 -13.32 -4.92 13.47
C TYR A 136 -13.91 -5.81 12.37
N ASP A 137 -15.22 -5.83 12.20
CA ASP A 137 -15.95 -6.75 11.31
C ASP A 137 -15.45 -6.77 9.86
N ASN A 138 -14.95 -5.63 9.37
CA ASN A 138 -14.50 -5.47 7.99
C ASN A 138 -12.97 -5.57 7.80
N LEU A 139 -12.21 -5.96 8.84
CA LEU A 139 -10.77 -6.15 8.78
C LEU A 139 -10.39 -7.63 8.91
N MET A 140 -9.57 -8.11 7.97
CA MET A 140 -9.16 -9.50 7.82
C MET A 140 -7.68 -9.58 8.15
N PRO A 141 -7.28 -10.34 9.19
CA PRO A 141 -5.89 -10.41 9.60
C PRO A 141 -5.05 -11.12 8.52
N VAL A 142 -3.85 -10.61 8.26
CA VAL A 142 -2.84 -11.24 7.43
C VAL A 142 -1.68 -11.72 8.32
N ILE A 143 -1.49 -13.03 8.40
CA ILE A 143 -0.41 -13.67 9.13
C ILE A 143 0.79 -13.80 8.19
N ALA A 144 1.85 -13.02 8.43
CA ALA A 144 3.04 -12.96 7.58
C ALA A 144 4.10 -13.97 8.03
N ILE A 145 4.48 -14.86 7.12
CA ILE A 145 5.53 -15.88 7.25
C ILE A 145 6.53 -15.64 6.12
N LYS A 146 7.42 -14.66 6.32
CA LYS A 146 8.40 -14.23 5.31
C LYS A 146 9.83 -14.55 5.71
N SER A 147 10.68 -14.75 4.71
CA SER A 147 12.11 -14.97 4.87
C SER A 147 12.86 -13.71 5.34
N GLY A 148 14.02 -13.94 5.96
CA GLY A 148 14.85 -12.88 6.53
C GLY A 148 14.36 -12.27 7.85
N MET A 149 13.36 -12.89 8.50
CA MET A 149 12.91 -12.54 9.85
C MET A 149 12.54 -13.79 10.65
N GLU A 150 12.37 -13.65 11.98
CA GLU A 150 11.87 -14.76 12.81
C GLU A 150 10.42 -15.11 12.42
N LYS A 151 10.21 -16.32 11.89
CA LYS A 151 8.91 -16.83 11.45
C LYS A 151 8.11 -17.39 12.63
N LEU A 152 6.78 -17.34 12.54
CA LEU A 152 5.91 -18.15 13.39
C LEU A 152 6.13 -19.61 13.03
N THR A 153 6.32 -20.49 14.01
CA THR A 153 6.41 -21.93 13.74
C THR A 153 5.09 -22.48 13.20
N PRO A 154 5.09 -23.63 12.49
CA PRO A 154 3.85 -24.25 12.02
C PRO A 154 2.80 -24.45 13.12
N ALA A 155 3.21 -24.82 14.34
CA ALA A 155 2.29 -24.97 15.48
C ALA A 155 1.65 -23.64 15.89
N GLU A 156 2.45 -22.57 15.97
CA GLU A 156 1.95 -21.21 16.28
C GLU A 156 0.96 -20.71 15.21
N VAL A 157 1.19 -21.06 13.94
CA VAL A 157 0.27 -20.74 12.84
C VAL A 157 -1.07 -21.46 13.03
N VAL A 158 -1.06 -22.77 13.33
CA VAL A 158 -2.29 -23.54 13.60
C VAL A 158 -3.07 -22.93 14.76
N GLU A 159 -2.40 -22.63 15.86
CA GLU A 159 -3.02 -22.04 17.05
C GLU A 159 -3.66 -20.68 16.73
N LEU A 160 -2.94 -19.83 16.01
CA LEU A 160 -3.43 -18.49 15.67
C LEU A 160 -4.59 -18.52 14.69
N VAL A 161 -4.54 -19.38 13.66
CA VAL A 161 -5.64 -19.56 12.71
C VAL A 161 -6.88 -20.10 13.42
N SER A 162 -6.71 -21.11 14.28
CA SER A 162 -7.81 -21.67 15.08
C SER A 162 -8.45 -20.62 15.99
N LEU A 163 -7.64 -19.79 16.66
CA LEU A 163 -8.12 -18.67 17.46
C LEU A 163 -9.00 -17.70 16.66
N PHE A 164 -8.60 -17.35 15.43
CA PHE A 164 -9.41 -16.47 14.58
C PHE A 164 -10.70 -17.11 14.11
N HIS A 165 -10.66 -18.38 13.70
CA HIS A 165 -11.87 -19.12 13.33
C HIS A 165 -12.83 -19.33 14.52
N GLU A 166 -12.31 -19.48 15.75
CA GLU A 166 -13.14 -19.57 16.95
C GLU A 166 -13.77 -18.22 17.32
N ARG A 167 -12.98 -17.14 17.30
CA ARG A 167 -13.46 -15.80 17.67
C ARG A 167 -14.38 -15.23 16.61
N CYS A 168 -14.14 -15.52 15.34
CA CYS A 168 -14.80 -14.91 14.19
C CYS A 168 -15.05 -15.93 13.05
N PRO A 169 -15.99 -16.89 13.23
CA PRO A 169 -16.14 -18.07 12.37
C PRO A 169 -16.42 -17.79 10.89
N GLU A 170 -17.13 -16.69 10.60
CA GLU A 170 -17.53 -16.33 9.23
C GLU A 170 -16.58 -15.33 8.58
N ARG A 171 -15.58 -14.81 9.33
CA ARG A 171 -14.65 -13.81 8.79
C ARG A 171 -13.39 -14.52 8.29
N PRO A 172 -12.99 -14.29 7.03
CA PRO A 172 -11.81 -14.94 6.50
C PRO A 172 -10.53 -14.37 7.12
N LEU A 173 -9.44 -15.09 6.98
CA LEU A 173 -8.09 -14.58 7.22
C LEU A 173 -7.18 -14.87 6.03
N ALA A 174 -5.98 -14.29 6.05
CA ALA A 174 -4.95 -14.64 5.09
C ALA A 174 -3.66 -15.07 5.78
N ILE A 175 -2.95 -16.01 5.16
CA ILE A 175 -1.52 -16.21 5.42
C ILE A 175 -0.75 -15.61 4.24
N ARG A 176 0.30 -14.83 4.49
CA ARG A 176 1.19 -14.29 3.46
C ARG A 176 2.57 -14.93 3.57
N ILE A 177 3.03 -15.60 2.52
CA ILE A 177 4.31 -16.31 2.47
C ILE A 177 5.12 -15.90 1.25
N ASP A 178 6.45 -16.00 1.33
CA ASP A 178 7.38 -15.83 0.19
C ASP A 178 8.13 -17.12 -0.19
N GLU A 179 7.96 -18.18 0.60
CA GLU A 179 8.45 -19.54 0.36
C GLU A 179 7.53 -20.55 1.06
N LEU A 180 7.46 -21.77 0.53
CA LEU A 180 6.60 -22.85 1.06
C LEU A 180 7.28 -23.73 2.10
N ASP A 181 8.61 -23.85 2.02
CA ASP A 181 9.42 -24.82 2.76
C ASP A 181 9.04 -24.92 4.24
N GLY A 182 8.49 -26.08 4.62
CA GLY A 182 8.15 -26.42 6.00
C GLY A 182 6.76 -25.96 6.47
N TYR A 183 5.95 -25.35 5.59
CA TYR A 183 4.58 -24.93 5.90
C TYR A 183 3.50 -25.68 5.11
N GLU A 184 3.86 -26.55 4.18
CA GLU A 184 2.94 -27.24 3.25
C GLU A 184 1.79 -27.94 4.00
N GLY A 185 2.15 -28.76 5.00
CA GLY A 185 1.19 -29.52 5.78
C GLY A 185 0.29 -28.64 6.66
N VAL A 186 0.83 -27.57 7.25
CA VAL A 186 0.02 -26.67 8.08
C VAL A 186 -0.94 -25.84 7.23
N LEU A 187 -0.52 -25.37 6.05
CA LEU A 187 -1.38 -24.63 5.14
C LEU A 187 -2.58 -25.48 4.68
N GLN A 188 -2.34 -26.76 4.34
CA GLN A 188 -3.40 -27.72 4.01
C GLN A 188 -4.34 -27.99 5.19
N GLN A 189 -3.80 -28.03 6.41
CA GLN A 189 -4.56 -28.36 7.62
C GLN A 189 -5.46 -27.21 8.09
N CYS A 190 -4.95 -25.98 8.10
CA CYS A 190 -5.58 -24.88 8.83
C CYS A 190 -6.41 -23.93 7.96
N LEU A 191 -6.11 -23.78 6.67
CA LEU A 191 -6.83 -22.86 5.79
C LEU A 191 -8.08 -23.52 5.18
N ASN A 192 -9.23 -22.88 5.34
CA ASN A 192 -10.49 -23.33 4.76
C ASN A 192 -10.88 -22.54 3.50
N LYS A 193 -11.99 -22.91 2.87
CA LYS A 193 -12.47 -22.31 1.60
C LYS A 193 -12.78 -20.81 1.63
N ASN A 194 -12.96 -20.24 2.82
CA ASN A 194 -13.20 -18.81 2.99
C ASN A 194 -11.88 -18.04 3.13
N ASP A 195 -10.81 -18.70 3.58
CA ASP A 195 -9.51 -18.08 3.83
C ASP A 195 -8.72 -17.85 2.54
N PHE A 196 -7.57 -17.19 2.70
CA PHE A 196 -6.67 -16.82 1.61
C PHE A 196 -5.23 -17.24 1.90
N LEU A 197 -4.53 -17.68 0.86
CA LEU A 197 -3.08 -17.76 0.86
C LEU A 197 -2.54 -16.71 -0.11
N ILE A 198 -1.75 -15.77 0.40
CA ILE A 198 -1.05 -14.76 -0.38
C ILE A 198 0.38 -15.24 -0.59
N TYR A 199 0.68 -15.67 -1.81
CA TYR A 199 2.02 -16.02 -2.22
C TYR A 199 2.69 -14.80 -2.83
N ASP A 200 3.72 -14.30 -2.15
CA ASP A 200 4.36 -13.02 -2.41
C ASP A 200 5.74 -13.21 -3.04
N ILE A 201 5.83 -12.96 -4.34
CA ILE A 201 7.10 -13.04 -5.08
C ILE A 201 7.95 -11.76 -4.93
N ASN A 202 7.49 -10.80 -4.12
CA ASN A 202 8.12 -9.49 -3.93
C ASN A 202 8.40 -8.81 -5.29
N GLU A 203 9.62 -8.35 -5.54
CA GLU A 203 10.03 -7.74 -6.82
C GLU A 203 10.60 -8.73 -7.86
N GLN A 204 10.38 -10.04 -7.70
CA GLN A 204 10.96 -11.03 -8.61
C GLN A 204 10.16 -11.15 -9.92
N PRO A 205 10.82 -11.44 -11.06
CA PRO A 205 10.13 -11.67 -12.32
C PRO A 205 9.13 -12.83 -12.20
N PHE A 206 7.95 -12.64 -12.75
CA PHE A 206 6.84 -13.61 -12.65
C PHE A 206 7.27 -15.03 -13.07
N VAL A 207 8.01 -15.13 -14.18
CA VAL A 207 8.44 -16.42 -14.75
C VAL A 207 9.51 -17.14 -13.92
N SER A 208 10.17 -16.46 -12.99
CA SER A 208 11.30 -17.03 -12.23
C SER A 208 10.89 -18.07 -11.18
N ARG A 209 9.59 -18.15 -10.85
CA ARG A 209 9.04 -18.99 -9.77
C ARG A 209 8.08 -20.09 -10.28
N ALA A 210 8.10 -20.39 -11.59
CA ALA A 210 7.17 -21.33 -12.20
C ALA A 210 7.14 -22.73 -11.53
N CYS A 211 8.30 -23.25 -11.10
CA CYS A 211 8.35 -24.51 -10.37
C CYS A 211 7.60 -24.44 -9.04
N GLU A 212 7.79 -23.36 -8.27
CA GLU A 212 7.15 -23.16 -6.97
C GLU A 212 5.64 -22.94 -7.12
N TYR A 213 5.18 -22.34 -8.21
CA TYR A 213 3.75 -22.26 -8.52
C TYR A 213 3.14 -23.64 -8.75
N SER A 214 3.86 -24.53 -9.44
CA SER A 214 3.42 -25.92 -9.62
C SER A 214 3.34 -26.66 -8.29
N GLU A 215 4.35 -26.51 -7.44
CA GLU A 215 4.37 -27.13 -6.10
C GLU A 215 3.20 -26.62 -5.25
N LEU A 216 2.94 -25.31 -5.25
CA LEU A 216 1.82 -24.69 -4.56
C LEU A 216 0.48 -25.28 -5.02
N ARG A 217 0.29 -25.40 -6.34
CA ARG A 217 -0.92 -25.96 -6.94
C ARG A 217 -1.11 -27.43 -6.55
N ASP A 218 -0.03 -28.20 -6.52
CA ASP A 218 -0.04 -29.63 -6.19
C ASP A 218 -0.38 -29.88 -4.70
N LEU A 219 -0.30 -28.86 -3.84
CA LEU A 219 -0.83 -28.94 -2.46
C LEU A 219 -2.35 -29.05 -2.40
N GLY A 220 -3.08 -28.68 -3.45
CA GLY A 220 -4.55 -28.80 -3.48
C GLY A 220 -5.24 -28.07 -2.32
N LEU A 221 -4.76 -26.88 -1.98
CA LEU A 221 -5.28 -26.07 -0.87
C LEU A 221 -6.78 -25.77 -1.07
N SER A 222 -7.53 -25.78 0.02
CA SER A 222 -8.98 -25.49 -0.03
C SER A 222 -9.29 -24.00 -0.13
N CYS A 223 -8.36 -23.14 0.30
CA CYS A 223 -8.49 -21.69 0.34
C CYS A 223 -8.30 -21.03 -1.03
N ARG A 224 -8.59 -19.73 -1.11
CA ARG A 224 -8.27 -18.95 -2.32
C ARG A 224 -6.81 -18.58 -2.38
N THR A 225 -6.18 -18.74 -3.52
CA THR A 225 -4.77 -18.37 -3.73
C THR A 225 -4.65 -17.00 -4.36
N VAL A 226 -3.72 -16.20 -3.85
CA VAL A 226 -3.43 -14.83 -4.31
C VAL A 226 -1.97 -14.77 -4.71
N LEU A 227 -1.68 -14.33 -5.94
CA LEU A 227 -0.33 -13.94 -6.33
C LEU A 227 -0.13 -12.45 -6.02
N LEU A 228 0.81 -12.13 -5.13
CA LEU A 228 1.24 -10.76 -4.86
C LEU A 228 2.60 -10.51 -5.49
N CYS A 229 2.69 -9.43 -6.28
CA CYS A 229 3.92 -9.00 -6.94
C CYS A 229 4.07 -7.48 -6.84
N SER A 230 5.30 -7.03 -6.57
CA SER A 230 5.73 -5.66 -6.81
C SER A 230 6.35 -5.57 -8.21
N PRO A 231 5.59 -5.14 -9.24
CA PRO A 231 6.05 -5.16 -10.64
C PRO A 231 7.24 -4.23 -10.90
N ARG A 232 7.61 -3.41 -9.91
CA ARG A 232 8.70 -2.45 -9.98
C ARG A 232 9.77 -2.81 -8.97
N GLU A 233 10.97 -3.06 -9.46
CA GLU A 233 12.13 -3.33 -8.62
C GLU A 233 12.46 -2.18 -7.65
N ARG A 234 12.95 -2.55 -6.46
CA ARG A 234 13.25 -1.64 -5.35
C ARG A 234 14.35 -0.63 -5.66
N GLU A 235 15.32 -1.05 -6.47
CA GLU A 235 16.55 -0.30 -6.76
C GLU A 235 16.48 0.49 -8.07
N VAL A 236 15.47 0.23 -8.91
CA VAL A 236 15.19 1.03 -10.10
C VAL A 236 14.95 2.47 -9.68
N ASN A 237 15.80 3.39 -10.10
CA ASN A 237 15.79 4.81 -9.78
C ASN A 237 14.91 5.60 -10.75
N ASN A 238 14.55 6.84 -10.37
CA ASN A 238 13.74 7.69 -11.25
C ASN A 238 14.45 8.02 -12.58
N GLY A 239 15.78 7.88 -12.66
CA GLY A 239 16.55 8.15 -13.88
C GLY A 239 16.55 7.03 -14.91
N GLU A 240 16.04 5.87 -14.56
CA GLU A 240 15.91 4.72 -15.46
C GLU A 240 14.63 4.79 -16.30
N PHE A 241 13.72 5.70 -15.95
CA PHE A 241 12.54 5.98 -16.77
C PHE A 241 12.91 6.84 -17.97
N VAL A 242 12.28 6.56 -19.11
CA VAL A 242 12.43 7.32 -20.34
C VAL A 242 11.23 8.25 -20.51
N HIS A 243 11.51 9.53 -20.78
CA HIS A 243 10.47 10.56 -20.83
C HIS A 243 9.52 10.32 -22.02
N LYS A 244 8.20 10.29 -21.74
CA LYS A 244 7.07 10.06 -22.67
C LYS A 244 6.96 8.63 -23.23
N GLU A 245 7.64 7.68 -22.63
CA GLU A 245 7.57 6.27 -23.01
C GLU A 245 6.82 5.43 -21.97
N TYR A 246 6.28 4.29 -22.41
CA TYR A 246 5.74 3.27 -21.52
C TYR A 246 6.89 2.61 -20.75
N ALA A 247 6.75 2.55 -19.44
CA ALA A 247 7.78 2.06 -18.54
C ALA A 247 7.85 0.53 -18.55
N GLU A 248 8.63 -0.04 -19.46
CA GLU A 248 8.91 -1.48 -19.54
C GLU A 248 9.54 -2.04 -18.25
N ILE A 249 10.20 -1.18 -17.47
CA ILE A 249 10.77 -1.50 -16.15
C ILE A 249 9.70 -1.72 -15.05
N ILE A 250 8.41 -1.56 -15.37
CA ILE A 250 7.30 -1.98 -14.52
C ILE A 250 6.64 -3.18 -15.19
N ASP A 251 6.99 -4.37 -14.72
CA ASP A 251 6.60 -5.66 -15.30
C ASP A 251 5.20 -6.07 -14.81
N ASN A 252 4.20 -5.90 -15.67
CA ASN A 252 2.82 -6.31 -15.39
C ASN A 252 2.47 -7.71 -15.93
N ASP A 253 3.44 -8.54 -16.33
CA ASP A 253 3.18 -9.87 -16.90
C ASP A 253 2.41 -10.77 -15.93
N ALA A 254 2.72 -10.68 -14.64
CA ALA A 254 2.02 -11.40 -13.58
C ALA A 254 0.50 -11.11 -13.57
N MET A 255 0.08 -9.90 -13.96
CA MET A 255 -1.33 -9.52 -14.01
C MET A 255 -2.12 -10.36 -15.02
N TYR A 256 -1.45 -10.87 -16.06
CA TYR A 256 -2.07 -11.65 -17.13
C TYR A 256 -1.89 -13.15 -16.95
N GLY A 257 -0.75 -13.58 -16.42
CA GLY A 257 -0.41 -15.01 -16.33
C GLY A 257 -0.82 -15.71 -15.03
N PHE A 258 -1.19 -14.97 -13.97
CA PHE A 258 -1.42 -15.57 -12.64
C PHE A 258 -2.43 -16.73 -12.65
N SER A 259 -3.50 -16.61 -13.45
CA SER A 259 -4.53 -17.65 -13.51
C SER A 259 -4.04 -18.94 -14.17
N ASP A 260 -3.16 -18.82 -15.16
CA ASP A 260 -2.57 -19.97 -15.87
C ASP A 260 -1.62 -20.75 -14.95
N GLU A 261 -1.01 -20.07 -13.98
CA GLU A 261 -0.18 -20.67 -12.93
C GLU A 261 -1.00 -21.23 -11.75
N GLY A 262 -2.33 -21.06 -11.76
CA GLY A 262 -3.23 -21.63 -10.76
C GLY A 262 -3.58 -20.71 -9.59
N PHE A 263 -3.36 -19.40 -9.71
CA PHE A 263 -3.79 -18.42 -8.72
C PHE A 263 -5.22 -17.92 -9.00
N ASP A 264 -6.04 -17.78 -7.95
CA ASP A 264 -7.42 -17.25 -8.09
C ASP A 264 -7.46 -15.73 -8.26
N ILE A 265 -6.48 -15.03 -7.67
CA ILE A 265 -6.50 -13.56 -7.52
C ILE A 265 -5.10 -12.99 -7.78
N TYR A 266 -5.05 -11.87 -8.49
CA TYR A 266 -3.86 -11.05 -8.63
C TYR A 266 -3.84 -9.88 -7.63
N ALA A 267 -2.66 -9.58 -7.11
CA ALA A 267 -2.40 -8.47 -6.20
C ALA A 267 -1.11 -7.73 -6.56
N ASP A 268 -1.13 -6.41 -6.42
CA ASP A 268 0.04 -5.56 -6.68
C ASP A 268 0.00 -4.22 -5.92
N TYR A 269 1.05 -3.40 -6.07
CA TYR A 269 1.23 -2.12 -5.38
C TYR A 269 0.84 -0.88 -6.21
N GLY A 270 0.15 -1.06 -7.34
CA GLY A 270 -0.38 0.03 -8.15
C GLY A 270 0.67 0.98 -8.73
N GLY A 271 1.77 0.41 -9.23
CA GLY A 271 2.90 1.15 -9.83
C GLY A 271 3.79 1.88 -8.83
N LEU A 272 3.46 1.84 -7.54
CA LEU A 272 4.33 2.32 -6.49
C LEU A 272 5.46 1.31 -6.24
N ARG A 273 6.61 1.81 -5.79
CA ARG A 273 7.70 0.94 -5.32
C ARG A 273 7.32 0.34 -3.98
N GLU A 274 7.53 -0.96 -3.83
CA GLU A 274 7.58 -1.61 -2.52
C GLU A 274 8.89 -1.25 -1.81
N LYS A 275 8.96 -0.06 -1.21
CA LYS A 275 10.14 0.40 -0.47
C LYS A 275 9.75 1.11 0.80
N LEU A 276 10.45 0.90 1.91
CA LEU A 276 10.25 1.67 3.14
C LEU A 276 10.62 3.16 2.95
N PRO A 277 10.05 4.08 3.76
CA PRO A 277 10.37 5.50 3.66
C PRO A 277 11.85 5.79 3.90
N THR A 278 12.57 6.25 2.89
CA THR A 278 13.99 6.64 3.02
C THR A 278 14.15 8.09 3.50
N GLY A 279 15.29 8.37 4.14
CA GLY A 279 15.68 9.73 4.51
C GLY A 279 15.83 10.67 3.31
N GLY A 280 15.21 11.86 3.35
CA GLY A 280 15.49 12.95 2.41
C GLY A 280 14.36 13.97 2.27
N HIS A 281 14.68 15.25 2.47
CA HIS A 281 14.03 16.36 1.77
C HIS A 281 14.97 16.72 0.63
N SER A 282 14.94 15.96 -0.45
CA SER A 282 15.90 16.21 -1.50
C SER A 282 15.43 17.45 -2.28
N LYS A 283 16.19 18.54 -2.11
CA LYS A 283 16.27 19.63 -3.10
C LYS A 283 16.71 19.10 -4.47
N THR A 284 17.22 17.87 -4.49
CA THR A 284 17.67 17.13 -5.66
C THR A 284 16.76 15.91 -5.94
N GLY A 285 16.94 15.24 -7.06
CA GLY A 285 16.13 14.09 -7.48
C GLY A 285 15.28 14.39 -8.71
N ARG A 286 15.05 13.37 -9.53
CA ARG A 286 14.27 13.52 -10.76
C ARG A 286 12.78 13.55 -10.42
N ALA A 287 12.08 14.55 -10.93
CA ALA A 287 10.63 14.59 -10.93
C ALA A 287 10.12 13.49 -11.88
N LEU A 288 9.40 12.51 -11.34
CA LEU A 288 8.81 11.41 -12.09
C LEU A 288 7.31 11.42 -11.86
N ALA A 289 6.55 11.35 -12.95
CA ALA A 289 5.12 11.12 -12.98
C ALA A 289 4.86 9.82 -13.74
N LEU A 290 4.01 8.96 -13.17
CA LEU A 290 3.57 7.72 -13.78
C LEU A 290 2.05 7.77 -13.91
N LEU A 291 1.56 7.65 -15.13
CA LEU A 291 0.15 7.53 -15.44
C LEU A 291 -0.10 6.13 -16.00
N TYR A 292 -0.94 5.36 -15.30
CA TYR A 292 -1.39 4.09 -15.83
C TYR A 292 -2.29 4.31 -17.05
N ASP A 293 -2.10 3.47 -18.04
CA ASP A 293 -2.97 3.33 -19.21
C ASP A 293 -3.47 1.90 -19.31
N GLY A 294 -4.71 1.69 -18.88
CA GLY A 294 -5.39 0.40 -18.89
C GLY A 294 -5.56 -0.22 -20.28
N ARG A 295 -5.44 0.56 -21.38
CA ARG A 295 -5.49 0.03 -22.75
C ARG A 295 -4.33 -0.92 -23.03
N TYR A 296 -3.14 -0.56 -22.54
CA TYR A 296 -1.90 -1.33 -22.67
C TYR A 296 -1.52 -2.04 -21.38
N SER A 297 -2.21 -1.72 -20.28
CA SER A 297 -1.84 -2.09 -18.91
C SER A 297 -0.38 -1.77 -18.59
N MET A 298 0.04 -0.57 -18.96
CA MET A 298 1.40 -0.07 -18.71
C MET A 298 1.33 1.31 -18.08
N PHE A 299 2.42 1.72 -17.44
CA PHE A 299 2.57 3.09 -16.96
C PHE A 299 3.31 3.92 -18.00
N LYS A 300 2.66 4.95 -18.55
CA LYS A 300 3.36 5.98 -19.30
C LYS A 300 4.13 6.87 -18.33
N SER A 301 5.40 7.09 -18.62
CA SER A 301 6.32 7.79 -17.72
C SER A 301 6.70 9.17 -18.24
N TYR A 302 6.69 10.15 -17.35
CA TYR A 302 7.13 11.51 -17.62
C TYR A 302 8.16 11.86 -16.59
N VAL A 303 9.38 12.12 -17.04
CA VAL A 303 10.51 12.37 -16.14
C VAL A 303 11.28 13.61 -16.54
N CYS A 304 11.59 14.45 -15.57
CA CYS A 304 12.59 15.50 -15.70
C CYS A 304 13.96 14.90 -15.34
N GLN A 305 14.88 14.86 -16.31
CA GLN A 305 16.19 14.25 -16.11
C GLN A 305 17.13 15.08 -15.23
N ASP A 306 16.87 16.39 -15.08
CA ASP A 306 17.67 17.27 -14.23
C ASP A 306 17.38 17.00 -12.74
N GLN A 307 18.33 16.35 -12.09
CA GLN A 307 18.26 16.06 -10.67
C GLN A 307 18.31 17.32 -9.79
N ASN A 308 18.83 18.45 -10.27
CA ASN A 308 19.00 19.63 -9.42
C ASN A 308 17.71 20.40 -9.20
N LEU A 309 16.68 20.13 -10.01
CA LEU A 309 15.37 20.75 -9.88
C LEU A 309 14.53 20.11 -8.78
N GLY A 310 14.80 18.86 -8.40
CA GLY A 310 13.99 18.17 -7.41
C GLY A 310 12.52 18.15 -7.84
N GLN A 311 11.62 18.52 -6.92
CA GLN A 311 10.19 18.67 -7.23
C GLN A 311 9.89 19.78 -8.24
N ASN A 312 10.74 20.79 -8.38
CA ASN A 312 10.49 21.87 -9.35
C ASN A 312 10.59 21.34 -10.79
N GLY A 313 11.23 20.18 -11.00
CA GLY A 313 11.26 19.52 -12.30
C GLY A 313 9.87 19.15 -12.82
N TYR A 314 8.84 19.08 -11.96
CA TYR A 314 7.47 18.85 -12.41
C TYR A 314 6.95 19.95 -13.33
N SER A 315 7.40 21.20 -13.18
CA SER A 315 6.99 22.28 -14.08
C SER A 315 7.51 22.10 -15.52
N GLN A 316 8.47 21.20 -15.74
CA GLN A 316 9.01 20.89 -17.07
C GLN A 316 8.28 19.75 -17.76
N ILE A 317 7.46 18.98 -17.05
CA ILE A 317 6.81 17.77 -17.61
C ILE A 317 5.28 17.83 -17.56
N VAL A 318 4.70 18.75 -16.79
CA VAL A 318 3.24 18.88 -16.69
C VAL A 318 2.60 19.24 -18.04
N ASP A 319 3.22 20.13 -18.81
CA ASP A 319 2.70 20.49 -20.14
C ASP A 319 2.71 19.29 -21.10
N ASP A 320 3.72 18.41 -21.03
CA ASP A 320 3.74 17.17 -21.80
C ASP A 320 2.66 16.18 -21.37
N ILE A 321 2.34 16.13 -20.07
CA ILE A 321 1.26 15.28 -19.55
C ILE A 321 -0.10 15.77 -20.02
N LEU A 322 -0.32 17.10 -20.03
CA LEU A 322 -1.55 17.74 -20.50
C LEU A 322 -1.69 17.64 -22.03
N ALA A 323 -0.58 17.69 -22.77
CA ALA A 323 -0.59 17.48 -24.22
C ALA A 323 -1.07 16.08 -24.63
N ASP A 324 -0.92 15.09 -23.74
CA ASP A 324 -1.38 13.72 -23.94
C ASP A 324 -2.78 13.47 -23.31
N GLU A 325 -3.45 14.49 -22.76
CA GLU A 325 -4.72 14.32 -22.05
C GLU A 325 -5.81 13.73 -22.95
N ASP A 326 -5.99 14.23 -24.17
CA ASP A 326 -7.05 13.75 -25.06
C ASP A 326 -6.88 12.26 -25.41
N ASP A 327 -5.65 11.75 -25.43
CA ASP A 327 -5.36 10.32 -25.65
C ASP A 327 -5.55 9.48 -24.37
N LEU A 328 -5.05 9.97 -23.23
CA LEU A 328 -5.09 9.23 -21.97
C LEU A 328 -6.40 9.41 -21.20
N ASN A 329 -7.20 10.41 -21.53
CA ASN A 329 -8.46 10.78 -20.85
C ASN A 329 -9.54 11.15 -21.88
N PRO A 330 -9.86 10.26 -22.84
CA PRO A 330 -10.76 10.59 -23.96
C PRO A 330 -12.19 10.91 -23.50
N ASN A 331 -12.60 10.42 -22.33
CA ASN A 331 -13.92 10.68 -21.74
C ASN A 331 -13.94 11.91 -20.82
N HIS A 332 -12.79 12.55 -20.59
CA HIS A 332 -12.63 13.68 -19.67
C HIS A 332 -13.16 13.43 -18.24
N ASP A 333 -13.07 12.20 -17.75
CA ASP A 333 -13.58 11.76 -16.44
C ASP A 333 -12.47 11.37 -15.45
N CYS A 334 -11.20 11.48 -15.86
CA CYS A 334 -10.06 11.16 -15.01
C CYS A 334 -9.89 12.16 -13.86
N MET A 335 -9.97 11.64 -12.62
CA MET A 335 -9.80 12.43 -11.39
C MET A 335 -8.41 13.10 -11.30
N VAL A 336 -7.40 12.51 -11.93
CA VAL A 336 -6.03 13.04 -11.91
C VAL A 336 -5.89 14.27 -12.79
N TYR A 337 -6.44 14.25 -14.01
CA TYR A 337 -6.41 15.41 -14.89
C TYR A 337 -7.20 16.58 -14.30
N GLU A 338 -8.39 16.31 -13.73
CA GLU A 338 -9.14 17.32 -12.98
C GLU A 338 -8.32 17.94 -11.85
N ALA A 339 -7.61 17.11 -11.07
CA ALA A 339 -6.78 17.58 -9.97
C ALA A 339 -5.55 18.39 -10.44
N ILE A 340 -4.98 18.05 -11.60
CA ILE A 340 -3.90 18.79 -12.24
C ILE A 340 -4.39 20.19 -12.63
N HIS A 341 -5.48 20.28 -13.41
CA HIS A 341 -6.08 21.54 -13.85
C HIS A 341 -6.44 22.44 -12.67
N ALA A 342 -7.16 21.91 -11.68
CA ALA A 342 -7.55 22.66 -10.50
C ALA A 342 -6.36 23.19 -9.69
N LYS A 343 -5.17 22.57 -9.77
CA LYS A 343 -3.97 23.07 -9.12
C LYS A 343 -3.32 24.20 -9.92
N LEU A 344 -3.23 24.04 -11.24
CA LEU A 344 -2.67 25.04 -12.14
C LEU A 344 -3.52 26.32 -12.15
N ASP A 345 -4.86 26.21 -12.11
CA ASP A 345 -5.79 27.34 -12.01
C ASP A 345 -5.56 28.17 -10.73
N ARG A 346 -5.06 27.54 -9.67
CA ARG A 346 -4.69 28.21 -8.40
C ARG A 346 -3.25 28.75 -8.39
N GLY A 347 -2.53 28.63 -9.50
CA GLY A 347 -1.11 29.01 -9.61
C GLY A 347 -0.18 28.12 -8.78
N ALA A 348 -0.59 26.89 -8.47
CA ALA A 348 0.18 25.98 -7.62
C ALA A 348 0.85 24.87 -8.46
N GLY A 349 2.14 24.63 -8.18
CA GLY A 349 2.90 23.55 -8.80
C GLY A 349 2.60 22.16 -8.21
N MET A 350 3.12 21.13 -8.88
CA MET A 350 3.05 19.74 -8.43
C MET A 350 4.21 19.37 -7.51
N THR A 351 3.99 18.35 -6.68
CA THR A 351 4.93 17.84 -5.69
C THR A 351 5.03 16.31 -5.79
N TYR A 352 6.07 15.71 -5.20
CA TYR A 352 6.18 14.25 -5.09
C TYR A 352 4.96 13.62 -4.40
N GLN A 353 4.35 14.32 -3.44
CA GLN A 353 3.18 13.83 -2.71
C GLN A 353 1.92 13.79 -3.58
N ASP A 354 1.80 14.72 -4.53
CA ASP A 354 0.71 14.70 -5.50
C ASP A 354 0.86 13.50 -6.42
N TRP A 355 2.06 13.24 -6.94
CA TRP A 355 2.28 12.15 -7.88
C TRP A 355 2.14 10.75 -7.28
N ILE A 356 2.48 10.56 -5.99
CA ILE A 356 2.15 9.31 -5.30
C ILE A 356 0.62 9.08 -5.29
N GLN A 357 -0.16 10.14 -5.00
CA GLN A 357 -1.62 10.04 -5.02
C GLN A 357 -2.15 9.83 -6.44
N TYR A 358 -1.63 10.58 -7.42
CA TYR A 358 -2.12 10.57 -8.79
C TYR A 358 -1.85 9.22 -9.46
N THR A 359 -0.68 8.62 -9.25
CA THR A 359 -0.40 7.27 -9.75
C THR A 359 -1.41 6.25 -9.22
N LEU A 360 -1.68 6.23 -7.90
CA LEU A 360 -2.67 5.31 -7.32
C LEU A 360 -4.10 5.59 -7.77
N ILE A 361 -4.54 6.85 -7.77
CA ILE A 361 -5.89 7.24 -8.19
C ILE A 361 -6.11 6.81 -9.64
N ARG A 362 -5.18 7.16 -10.53
CA ARG A 362 -5.26 6.81 -11.95
C ARG A 362 -5.29 5.30 -12.14
N TYR A 363 -4.41 4.58 -11.44
CA TYR A 363 -4.35 3.14 -11.50
C TYR A 363 -5.70 2.52 -11.13
N VAL A 364 -6.19 2.79 -9.92
CA VAL A 364 -7.43 2.22 -9.40
C VAL A 364 -8.64 2.60 -10.25
N GLN A 365 -8.74 3.84 -10.72
CA GLN A 365 -9.84 4.27 -11.59
C GLN A 365 -9.92 3.44 -12.87
N GLN A 366 -8.77 2.99 -13.40
CA GLN A 366 -8.71 2.16 -14.61
C GLN A 366 -8.73 0.65 -14.33
N LEU A 367 -8.77 0.21 -13.08
CA LEU A 367 -9.06 -1.18 -12.71
C LEU A 367 -10.58 -1.48 -12.65
N GLY A 368 -11.43 -0.44 -12.70
CA GLY A 368 -12.90 -0.53 -12.69
C GLY A 368 -13.50 -1.08 -13.99
N PRO A 369 -14.82 -1.39 -14.03
CA PRO A 369 -15.38 -2.33 -15.00
C PRO A 369 -15.23 -1.84 -16.46
N SER A 370 -14.54 -2.68 -17.23
CA SER A 370 -14.60 -2.82 -18.69
C SER A 370 -13.87 -1.75 -19.52
N VAL A 371 -12.55 -1.89 -19.64
CA VAL A 371 -12.00 -1.90 -21.00
C VAL A 371 -12.37 -3.27 -21.55
N GLU A 372 -13.45 -3.35 -22.33
CA GLU A 372 -13.64 -4.48 -23.23
C GLU A 372 -12.39 -4.52 -24.12
N ILE A 373 -11.47 -5.43 -23.81
CA ILE A 373 -10.38 -5.76 -24.72
C ILE A 373 -11.07 -6.45 -25.89
N SER A 374 -11.31 -5.69 -26.96
CA SER A 374 -11.71 -6.24 -28.24
C SER A 374 -10.68 -7.28 -28.65
N LYS A 375 -11.14 -8.51 -28.82
CA LYS A 375 -10.36 -9.65 -29.33
C LYS A 375 -9.75 -9.35 -30.70
#